data_AF-A0A529V597-F1
#
_entry.id   AF-A0A529V597-F1
#
_cell.length_a   1.000
_cell.length_b   1.000
_cell.length_c   1.000
_cell.angle_alpha   90.00
_cell.angle_beta   90.00
_cell.angle_gamma   90.00
#
_symmetry.space_group_name_H-M   'P 1'
#
loop_
_entity.id
_entity.type
_entity.pdbx_description
1 polymer ?
#
loop_
_entity_poly.entity_id
_entity_poly.type
_entity_poly.pdbx_seq_one_letter_code
_entity_poly.pdbx_strand_id
1 'polypeptide(L)' 'MNAFSPWFNGTPIPETDDAFEVGDIVTLISGGPPLTVLNACDCGTLEVAWFDGGSLSVIDLPEDALVHWVDPDE' A
#
# COMPACT_ATOMS: atom_id res chain seq x y z
N MET A 1 32.53 10.92 -18.96
CA MET A 1 33.11 10.86 -17.59
C MET A 1 32.84 12.19 -16.94
N ASN A 2 32.10 12.23 -15.82
CA ASN A 2 31.76 13.36 -14.91
C ASN A 2 30.29 13.14 -14.45
N ALA A 3 29.92 13.06 -13.17
CA ALA A 3 30.56 13.49 -11.94
C ALA A 3 30.24 12.53 -10.77
N PHE A 4 31.28 12.09 -10.06
CA PHE A 4 31.16 11.59 -8.68
C PHE A 4 31.11 12.82 -7.77
N SER A 5 29.99 13.05 -7.08
CA SER A 5 29.90 14.00 -5.97
C SER A 5 29.98 13.21 -4.66
N PRO A 6 31.04 13.37 -3.84
CA PRO A 6 31.31 12.49 -2.70
C PRO A 6 30.66 12.97 -1.39
N TRP A 7 29.55 13.72 -1.45
CA TRP A 7 28.99 14.42 -0.28
C TRP A 7 27.59 13.96 0.12
N PHE A 8 27.04 12.94 -0.53
CA PHE A 8 25.78 12.34 -0.07
C PHE A 8 26.06 11.33 1.05
N ASN A 9 26.46 11.85 2.21
CA ASN A 9 26.35 11.16 3.50
C ASN A 9 25.03 11.59 4.18
N GLY A 10 23.93 11.47 3.45
CA GLY A 10 22.63 11.40 4.07
C GLY A 10 22.45 9.95 4.48
N THR A 11 22.06 9.70 5.72
CA THR A 11 21.26 8.52 6.08
C THR A 11 20.41 8.12 4.87
N PRO A 12 20.34 6.84 4.44
CA PRO A 12 19.35 6.48 3.44
C PRO A 12 18.06 7.14 3.88
N ILE A 13 17.53 8.02 3.00
CA ILE A 13 16.16 8.49 3.14
C ILE A 13 15.41 7.19 3.39
N PRO A 14 14.66 7.01 4.50
CA PRO A 14 13.86 5.81 4.60
C PRO A 14 13.10 5.81 3.29
N GLU A 15 13.36 4.81 2.44
CA GLU A 15 12.41 4.49 1.40
C GLU A 15 11.13 4.42 2.21
N THR A 16 10.23 5.37 1.97
CA THR A 16 8.88 5.21 2.46
C THR A 16 8.44 3.95 1.74
N ASP A 17 8.69 2.81 2.39
CA ASP A 17 8.04 1.52 2.26
C ASP A 17 6.51 1.71 2.52
N ASP A 18 5.93 2.77 1.96
CA ASP A 18 4.51 3.00 1.74
C ASP A 18 4.10 2.30 0.42
N ALA A 19 4.93 1.37 -0.07
CA ALA A 19 4.51 0.44 -1.10
C ALA A 19 3.67 -0.62 -0.40
N PHE A 20 2.41 -0.74 -0.81
CA PHE A 20 1.50 -1.73 -0.24
C PHE A 20 2.04 -3.15 -0.48
N GLU A 21 2.14 -3.93 0.59
CA GLU A 21 2.60 -5.31 0.54
C GLU A 21 1.45 -6.30 0.60
N VAL A 22 1.67 -7.50 0.07
CA VAL A 22 0.70 -8.60 0.19
C VAL A 22 0.53 -8.96 1.67
N GLY A 23 -0.71 -8.92 2.14
CA GLY A 23 -1.07 -9.14 3.54
C GLY A 23 -1.42 -7.85 4.30
N ASP A 24 -1.13 -6.68 3.74
CA ASP A 24 -1.49 -5.42 4.37
C ASP A 24 -2.99 -5.23 4.47
N ILE A 25 -3.41 -4.60 5.57
CA ILE A 25 -4.78 -4.16 5.74
C ILE A 25 -4.87 -2.71 5.28
N VAL A 26 -5.71 -2.49 4.28
CA VAL A 26 -5.93 -1.20 3.64
C VAL A 26 -7.39 -0.82 3.75
N THR A 27 -7.70 0.45 3.53
CA THR A 27 -9.06 0.93 3.42
C THR A 27 -9.17 1.94 2.30
N LEU A 28 -10.37 2.14 1.78
CA LEU A 28 -10.64 3.18 0.80
C LEU A 28 -10.49 4.55 1.44
N ILE A 29 -9.94 5.51 0.70
CA ILE A 29 -9.89 6.92 1.14
C ILE A 29 -11.28 7.48 1.42
N SER A 30 -12.30 7.01 0.69
CA SER A 30 -13.70 7.37 0.92
C SER A 30 -14.28 6.80 2.23
N GLY A 31 -13.51 5.97 2.93
CA GLY A 31 -13.98 5.11 4.02
C GLY A 31 -14.60 3.81 3.49
N GLY A 32 -14.62 2.79 4.34
CA GLY A 32 -15.15 1.48 4.02
C GLY A 32 -14.75 0.41 5.03
N PRO A 33 -15.16 -0.84 4.80
CA PRO A 33 -14.61 -1.96 5.55
C PRO A 33 -13.10 -2.10 5.30
N PRO A 34 -12.35 -2.71 6.24
CA PRO A 34 -10.96 -3.08 6.00
C PRO A 34 -10.88 -4.11 4.87
N LEU A 35 -9.91 -3.89 4.00
CA LEU A 35 -9.57 -4.70 2.83
C LEU A 35 -8.19 -5.31 3.09
N THR A 36 -7.92 -6.50 2.56
CA THR A 36 -6.61 -7.15 2.63
C THR A 36 -5.98 -7.21 1.25
N VAL A 37 -4.74 -6.77 1.11
CA VAL A 37 -3.98 -6.84 -0.14
C VAL A 37 -3.61 -8.30 -0.42
N LEU A 38 -4.03 -8.82 -1.56
CA LEU A 38 -3.69 -10.17 -2.04
C LEU A 38 -2.53 -10.13 -3.04
N ASN A 39 -2.43 -9.06 -3.83
CA ASN A 39 -1.37 -8.89 -4.81
C ASN A 39 -1.09 -7.40 -5.04
N ALA A 40 0.17 -7.05 -5.24
CA ALA A 40 0.60 -5.70 -5.58
C ALA A 40 1.29 -5.75 -6.95
N CYS A 41 0.73 -5.04 -7.93
CA CYS A 41 1.34 -4.90 -9.24
C CYS A 41 2.29 -3.69 -9.24
N ASP A 42 3.50 -3.83 -9.79
CA ASP A 42 4.41 -2.71 -10.09
C ASP A 42 3.80 -1.65 -11.04
N CYS A 43 2.60 -1.90 -11.54
CA CYS A 43 1.80 -0.98 -12.34
C CYS A 43 0.91 -0.02 -11.52
N GLY A 44 0.99 -0.04 -10.19
CA GLY A 44 0.23 0.84 -9.28
C GLY A 44 -1.22 0.36 -9.04
N THR A 45 -1.47 -0.93 -9.22
CA THR A 45 -2.78 -1.57 -8.97
C THR A 45 -2.64 -2.66 -7.94
N LEU A 46 -3.57 -2.69 -7.00
CA LEU A 46 -3.62 -3.65 -5.90
C LEU A 46 -4.87 -4.52 -6.04
N GLU A 47 -4.65 -5.82 -5.99
CA GLU A 47 -5.73 -6.78 -5.84
C GLU A 47 -6.04 -6.88 -4.34
N VAL A 48 -7.25 -6.48 -3.95
CA VAL A 48 -7.67 -6.48 -2.55
C VAL A 48 -8.90 -7.34 -2.34
N ALA A 49 -9.01 -7.92 -1.16
CA ALA A 49 -10.14 -8.75 -0.77
C ALA A 49 -10.80 -8.27 0.52
N TRP A 50 -12.11 -8.42 0.61
CA TRP A 50 -12.87 -8.19 1.84
C TRP A 50 -14.00 -9.20 1.98
N PHE A 51 -14.53 -9.30 3.19
CA PHE A 51 -15.71 -10.12 3.46
C PHE A 51 -16.97 -9.24 3.37
N ASP A 52 -17.87 -9.56 2.43
CA ASP A 52 -19.10 -8.80 2.20
C ASP A 52 -20.30 -9.27 3.06
N GLY A 53 -20.05 -10.21 3.97
CA GLY A 53 -21.06 -10.81 4.84
C GLY A 53 -21.56 -12.18 4.37
N GLY A 54 -21.30 -12.57 3.12
CA GLY A 54 -21.66 -13.89 2.58
C GLY A 54 -20.48 -14.64 1.97
N SER A 55 -19.50 -13.91 1.43
CA SER A 55 -18.37 -14.48 0.71
C SER A 55 -17.14 -13.56 0.74
N LEU A 56 -15.99 -14.13 0.35
CA LEU A 56 -14.81 -13.34 0.03
C LEU A 56 -15.05 -12.65 -1.32
N SER A 57 -15.07 -11.32 -1.32
CA SER A 57 -15.08 -10.49 -2.53
C SER A 57 -13.67 -10.01 -2.83
N VAL A 58 -13.29 -10.00 -4.11
CA VAL A 58 -11.97 -9.55 -4.58
C VAL A 58 -12.17 -8.51 -5.67
N ILE A 59 -11.39 -7.43 -5.63
CA ILE A 59 -11.42 -6.35 -6.63
C ILE A 59 -10.03 -5.76 -6.83
N ASP A 60 -9.76 -5.27 -8.03
CA ASP A 60 -8.58 -4.49 -8.35
C ASP A 60 -8.85 -3.00 -8.14
N LEU A 61 -7.99 -2.34 -7.37
CA LEU A 61 -8.07 -0.90 -7.12
C LEU A 61 -6.71 -0.24 -7.34
N PRO A 62 -6.68 1.02 -7.82
CA PRO A 62 -5.43 1.77 -7.88
C PRO A 62 -4.93 2.03 -6.45
N GLU A 63 -3.62 1.98 -6.25
CA GLU A 63 -3.00 2.27 -4.95
C GLU A 63 -3.37 3.68 -4.44
N ASP A 64 -3.55 4.64 -5.34
CA ASP A 64 -4.00 6.01 -5.05
C ASP A 64 -5.41 6.10 -4.42
N ALA A 65 -6.22 5.03 -4.49
CA ALA A 65 -7.54 5.00 -3.87
C ALA A 65 -7.53 4.37 -2.45
N LEU A 66 -6.38 3.87 -2.02
CA LEU A 66 -6.20 3.09 -0.82
C LEU A 66 -5.26 3.80 0.16
N VAL A 67 -5.45 3.52 1.45
CA VAL A 67 -4.56 3.95 2.52
C VAL A 67 -4.38 2.80 3.50
N HIS A 68 -3.23 2.72 4.17
CA HIS A 68 -3.03 1.76 5.24
C HIS A 68 -4.08 1.98 6.31
N TRP A 69 -4.71 0.88 6.74
CA TRP A 69 -5.66 0.92 7.83
C TRP A 69 -4.88 1.10 9.13
N VAL A 70 -5.10 2.24 9.79
CA VAL A 70 -4.56 2.51 11.12
C VAL A 70 -5.64 2.14 12.12
N ASP A 71 -5.31 1.23 13.04
CA ASP A 71 -6.20 0.88 14.13
C ASP A 71 -6.45 2.13 14.99
N PRO A 72 -7.70 2.57 15.18
CA PRO A 72 -7.99 3.78 15.95
C PRO A 72 -7.73 3.64 17.46
N ASP A 73 -7.43 2.43 17.94
CA ASP A 73 -7.15 2.12 19.35
C ASP A 73 -5.65 1.96 19.68
N GLU A 74 -4.72 2.19 18.72
CA GLU A 74 -3.26 2.32 18.97
C GLU A 74 -2.78 3.76 19.24
#